data_AF-A0A7X6SGJ4-F1
#
_entry.id   AF-A0A7X6SGJ4-F1
#
_cell.length_a   1.000
_cell.length_b   1.000
_cell.length_c   1.000
_cell.angle_alpha   90.00
_cell.angle_beta   90.00
_cell.angle_gamma   90.00
#
_symmetry.space_group_name_H-M   'P 1'
#
loop_
_entity.id
_entity.type
_entity.pdbx_description
1 polymer ?
#
loop_
_entity_poly.entity_id
_entity_poly.type
_entity_poly.pdbx_seq_one_letter_code
_entity_poly.pdbx_strand_id
1 'polypeptide(L)'
;MKGNQKVNKKPLALVAAIGLAFTLAACGSDTSTAGDSTATAEATSVPTKDTAGINELPVGDSGPQTNDALTIDLVYFQAVDMEHGSMAMPPAAESDMHFEVDVVTNEKATEWGYEPDQFMP
;
A
#
# COMPACT_ATOMS: atom_id res chain seq x y z
N MET A 1 71.34 -4.68 -31.35
CA MET A 1 70.15 -4.51 -30.48
C MET A 1 69.84 -5.86 -29.85
N LYS A 2 69.94 -5.97 -28.52
CA LYS A 2 69.69 -7.20 -27.75
C LYS A 2 68.19 -7.30 -27.45
N GLY A 3 67.61 -8.48 -27.67
CA GLY A 3 66.29 -8.84 -27.15
C GLY A 3 66.20 -10.36 -27.09
N ASN A 4 66.58 -10.93 -25.94
CA ASN A 4 66.45 -12.35 -25.66
C ASN A 4 65.62 -12.52 -24.37
N GLN A 5 64.57 -13.34 -24.49
CA GLN A 5 63.95 -14.20 -23.48
C GLN A 5 63.50 -13.63 -22.11
N LYS A 6 62.23 -13.89 -21.75
CA LYS A 6 61.86 -14.78 -20.62
C LYS A 6 60.36 -14.99 -20.52
N VAL A 7 59.97 -16.27 -20.41
CA VAL A 7 58.63 -16.75 -20.06
C VAL A 7 58.48 -16.72 -18.54
N ASN A 8 57.29 -16.42 -18.00
CA ASN A 8 56.92 -16.78 -16.63
C ASN A 8 55.43 -17.16 -16.56
N LYS A 9 55.17 -18.36 -16.05
CA LYS A 9 53.84 -18.90 -15.68
C LYS A 9 53.48 -18.41 -14.27
N LYS A 10 52.21 -18.13 -14.00
CA LYS A 10 51.43 -18.55 -12.80
C LYS A 10 49.97 -18.04 -12.92
N PRO A 11 48.97 -18.86 -12.57
CA PRO A 11 47.55 -18.50 -12.65
C PRO A 11 47.09 -17.85 -11.34
N LEU A 12 46.33 -16.76 -11.43
CA LEU A 12 45.58 -16.25 -10.28
C LEU A 12 44.17 -15.88 -10.74
N ALA A 13 43.24 -16.78 -10.44
CA ALA A 13 41.83 -16.51 -10.47
C ALA A 13 41.49 -15.46 -9.40
N LEU A 14 40.71 -14.45 -9.77
CA LEU A 14 39.94 -13.66 -8.83
C LEU A 14 38.55 -13.45 -9.43
N VAL A 15 37.64 -14.33 -9.04
CA VAL A 15 36.20 -14.15 -9.11
C VAL A 15 35.82 -13.15 -8.01
N ALA A 16 35.13 -12.08 -8.36
CA ALA A 16 34.40 -11.26 -7.40
C ALA A 16 33.04 -10.89 -8.00
N ALA A 17 32.14 -11.87 -7.99
CA ALA A 17 30.71 -11.61 -8.14
C ALA A 17 30.26 -10.86 -6.88
N ILE A 18 30.03 -9.56 -7.00
CA ILE A 18 29.41 -8.77 -5.94
C ILE A 18 27.91 -9.04 -6.02
N GLY A 19 27.46 -10.05 -5.26
CA GLY A 19 26.05 -10.28 -5.01
C GLY A 19 25.51 -9.19 -4.09
N LEU A 20 24.55 -8.42 -4.59
CA LEU A 20 23.68 -7.59 -3.74
C LEU A 20 22.71 -8.53 -3.02
N ALA A 21 23.11 -9.00 -1.83
CA ALA A 21 22.17 -9.57 -0.86
C ALA A 21 21.73 -8.45 0.09
N PHE A 22 20.62 -7.79 -0.22
CA PHE A 22 19.90 -6.95 0.73
C PHE A 22 19.06 -7.86 1.62
N THR A 23 19.60 -8.27 2.76
CA THR A 23 18.80 -8.90 3.82
C THR A 23 18.24 -7.78 4.72
N LEU A 24 16.97 -7.40 4.53
CA LEU A 24 16.22 -6.63 5.52
C LEU A 24 15.75 -7.58 6.62
N ALA A 25 16.57 -7.73 7.65
CA ALA A 25 16.14 -8.23 8.95
C ALA A 25 16.28 -7.08 9.95
N ALA A 26 15.17 -6.38 10.20
CA ALA A 26 15.06 -5.44 11.30
C ALA A 26 13.80 -5.78 12.10
N CYS A 27 13.94 -6.77 12.98
CA CYS A 27 13.04 -7.02 14.10
C CYS A 27 13.50 -6.10 15.25
N GLY A 28 12.57 -5.36 15.84
CA GLY A 28 12.86 -4.25 16.77
C GLY A 28 13.49 -4.65 18.11
N SER A 29 14.15 -3.65 18.72
CA SER A 29 14.07 -3.23 20.13
C SER A 29 15.12 -2.13 20.40
N ASP A 30 14.72 -1.15 21.21
CA ASP A 30 15.29 0.17 21.51
C ASP A 30 16.79 0.28 21.87
N THR A 31 17.45 1.36 21.42
CA THR A 31 18.24 2.33 22.25
C THR A 31 18.97 3.38 21.36
N SER A 32 18.50 4.63 21.47
CA SER A 32 19.15 5.96 21.39
C SER A 32 20.28 6.34 20.40
N THR A 33 19.96 7.42 19.65
CA THR A 33 20.80 8.57 19.23
C THR A 33 21.66 8.48 17.96
N ALA A 34 21.17 9.09 16.88
CA ALA A 34 21.81 10.26 16.22
C ALA A 34 20.85 10.80 15.15
N GLY A 35 20.71 12.12 15.09
CA GLY A 35 19.68 12.80 14.31
C GLY A 35 19.84 12.71 12.80
N ASP A 36 18.71 12.54 12.15
CA ASP A 36 18.39 13.15 10.87
C ASP A 36 16.94 13.61 10.99
N SER A 37 16.70 14.92 10.92
CA SER A 37 15.36 15.48 10.88
C SER A 37 14.77 15.29 9.48
N THR A 38 14.58 14.03 9.09
CA THR A 38 13.56 13.72 8.09
C THR A 38 12.24 13.80 8.82
N ALA A 39 11.36 14.71 8.40
CA ALA A 39 9.98 14.73 8.83
C ALA A 39 9.37 13.38 8.44
N THR A 40 9.41 12.42 9.36
CA THR A 40 8.56 11.24 9.34
C THR A 40 7.15 11.78 9.36
N ALA A 41 6.51 11.83 8.20
CA ALA A 41 5.07 11.69 8.17
C ALA A 41 4.79 10.38 8.88
N GLU A 42 4.40 10.49 10.15
CA GLU A 42 3.84 9.39 10.90
C GLU A 42 2.58 9.00 10.14
N ALA A 43 2.74 8.08 9.18
CA ALA A 43 1.65 7.40 8.55
C ALA A 43 0.90 6.74 9.69
N THR A 44 -0.16 7.41 10.14
CA THR A 44 -1.12 6.82 11.06
C THR A 44 -1.60 5.59 10.32
N SER A 45 -1.19 4.41 10.79
CA SER A 45 -1.55 3.14 10.19
C SER A 45 -3.05 2.97 10.38
N VAL A 46 -3.83 3.51 9.45
CA VAL A 46 -5.26 3.23 9.37
C VAL A 46 -5.34 1.73 9.07
N PRO A 47 -6.09 0.96 9.86
CA PRO A 47 -6.16 -0.48 9.67
C PRO A 47 -6.71 -0.78 8.28
N THR A 48 -5.90 -1.43 7.46
CA THR A 48 -6.34 -2.07 6.22
C THR A 48 -7.40 -3.11 6.57
N LYS A 49 -8.60 -3.01 5.97
CA LYS A 49 -9.60 -4.07 6.01
C LYS A 49 -9.27 -5.07 4.90
N ASP A 50 -9.10 -6.34 5.27
CA ASP A 50 -9.03 -7.44 4.30
C ASP A 50 -10.42 -8.03 4.14
N THR A 51 -11.14 -7.56 3.13
CA THR A 51 -12.48 -8.06 2.79
C THR A 51 -12.36 -8.98 1.59
N ALA A 52 -12.59 -10.28 1.80
CA ALA A 52 -12.59 -11.28 0.72
C ALA A 52 -11.29 -11.35 -0.12
N GLY A 53 -10.12 -11.06 0.47
CA GLY A 53 -8.84 -11.04 -0.23
C GLY A 53 -8.57 -9.73 -0.98
N ILE A 54 -9.38 -8.70 -0.72
CA ILE A 54 -9.17 -7.34 -1.20
C ILE A 54 -8.49 -6.53 -0.10
N ASN A 55 -7.38 -5.89 -0.46
CA ASN A 55 -6.62 -5.04 0.45
C ASN A 55 -7.09 -3.60 0.29
N GLU A 56 -8.06 -3.19 1.11
CA GLU A 56 -8.61 -1.84 1.10
C GLU A 56 -7.63 -0.84 1.73
N LEU A 57 -7.35 0.23 1.00
CA LEU A 57 -6.47 1.32 1.43
C LEU A 57 -7.30 2.59 1.63
N PRO A 58 -7.09 3.34 2.74
CA PRO A 58 -7.82 4.58 2.99
C PRO A 58 -7.47 5.66 1.96
N VAL A 59 -8.43 6.52 1.66
CA VAL A 59 -8.19 7.71 0.84
C VAL A 59 -7.80 8.87 1.75
N GLY A 60 -6.49 9.13 1.80
CA GLY A 60 -5.92 10.16 2.66
C GLY A 60 -5.97 9.79 4.15
N ASP A 61 -5.71 10.78 5.00
CA ASP A 61 -5.51 10.55 6.45
C ASP A 61 -6.77 10.82 7.28
N SER A 62 -7.88 11.22 6.63
CA SER A 62 -9.07 11.69 7.34
C SER A 62 -9.90 10.55 7.94
N GLY A 63 -9.81 9.34 7.39
CA GLY A 63 -10.67 8.21 7.78
C GLY A 63 -12.17 8.52 7.62
N PRO A 64 -13.05 7.73 8.26
CA PRO A 64 -14.49 7.91 8.18
C PRO A 64 -14.93 9.32 8.61
N GLN A 65 -15.71 9.98 7.76
CA GLN A 65 -16.29 11.30 8.01
C GLN A 65 -17.78 11.17 8.30
N THR A 66 -18.27 11.87 9.32
CA THR A 66 -19.70 11.86 9.66
C THR A 66 -20.33 13.19 9.28
N ASN A 67 -21.42 13.13 8.51
CA ASN A 67 -22.28 14.28 8.24
C ASN A 67 -23.73 13.89 8.55
N ASP A 68 -24.27 14.55 9.56
CA ASP A 68 -25.59 14.29 10.11
C ASP A 68 -25.86 12.80 10.39
N ALA A 69 -26.81 12.17 9.69
CA ALA A 69 -27.18 10.77 9.89
C ALA A 69 -26.34 9.75 9.11
N LEU A 70 -25.33 10.21 8.37
CA LEU A 70 -24.49 9.36 7.52
C LEU A 70 -23.03 9.42 7.97
N THR A 71 -22.38 8.27 7.96
CA THR A 71 -20.94 8.12 8.06
C THR A 71 -20.42 7.60 6.72
N ILE A 72 -19.42 8.29 6.18
CA ILE A 72 -18.87 8.10 4.84
C ILE A 72 -17.40 7.73 4.99
N ASP A 73 -16.99 6.59 4.46
CA ASP A 73 -15.59 6.16 4.38
C ASP A 73 -15.18 6.02 2.92
N LEU A 74 -13.96 6.47 2.60
CA LEU A 74 -13.43 6.43 1.23
C LEU A 74 -12.24 5.49 1.20
N VAL A 75 -12.32 4.47 0.36
CA VAL A 75 -11.27 3.47 0.19
C VAL A 75 -10.96 3.24 -1.29
N TYR A 76 -9.77 2.72 -1.56
CA TYR A 76 -9.41 2.21 -2.87
C TYR A 76 -8.66 0.88 -2.75
N PHE A 77 -8.74 0.07 -3.79
CA PHE A 77 -8.09 -1.25 -3.85
C PHE A 77 -7.79 -1.65 -5.30
N GLN A 78 -7.28 -2.85 -5.53
CA GLN A 78 -6.98 -3.34 -6.87
C GLN A 78 -8.21 -3.23 -7.78
N ALA A 79 -8.01 -2.92 -9.06
CA ALA A 79 -9.11 -2.92 -10.01
C ALA A 79 -9.81 -4.29 -10.06
N VAL A 80 -11.14 -4.28 -10.15
CA VAL A 80 -11.98 -5.48 -10.19
C VAL A 80 -12.84 -5.49 -11.43
N ASP A 81 -13.03 -6.67 -12.03
CA ASP A 81 -14.00 -6.85 -13.09
C ASP A 81 -15.39 -7.01 -12.47
N MET A 82 -16.36 -6.24 -12.97
CA MET A 82 -17.74 -6.27 -12.49
C MET A 82 -18.67 -6.60 -13.64
N GLU A 83 -19.81 -7.24 -13.35
CA GLU A 83 -20.91 -7.26 -14.31
C GLU A 83 -21.60 -5.90 -14.27
N HIS A 84 -21.36 -5.07 -15.28
CA HIS A 84 -21.84 -3.70 -15.29
C HIS A 84 -23.36 -3.62 -15.53
N GLY A 85 -24.00 -2.64 -14.90
CA GLY A 85 -25.35 -2.21 -15.26
C GLY A 85 -25.38 -1.36 -16.55
N SER A 86 -26.20 -0.32 -16.58
CA SER A 86 -26.32 0.58 -17.74
C SER A 86 -25.12 1.51 -17.96
N MET A 87 -24.19 1.59 -17.00
CA MET A 87 -23.00 2.43 -17.08
C MET A 87 -21.78 1.61 -17.50
N ALA A 88 -21.10 2.07 -18.55
CA ALA A 88 -19.83 1.48 -18.97
C ALA A 88 -18.72 1.94 -18.02
N MET A 89 -18.15 1.00 -17.27
CA MET A 89 -16.87 1.15 -16.59
C MET A 89 -15.79 0.44 -17.42
N PRO A 90 -14.54 0.95 -17.43
CA PRO A 90 -13.43 0.23 -18.02
C PRO A 90 -13.24 -1.13 -17.33
N PRO A 91 -12.80 -2.17 -18.05
CA PRO A 91 -12.44 -3.44 -17.43
C PRO A 91 -11.28 -3.25 -16.43
N ALA A 92 -11.06 -4.21 -15.55
CA ALA A 92 -9.99 -4.14 -14.56
C ALA A 92 -8.62 -3.95 -15.20
N ALA A 93 -8.38 -4.58 -16.36
CA ALA A 93 -7.12 -4.49 -17.10
C ALA A 93 -6.81 -3.08 -17.65
N GLU A 94 -7.82 -2.20 -17.73
CA GLU A 94 -7.69 -0.82 -18.20
C GLU A 94 -7.85 0.21 -17.06
N SER A 95 -7.99 -0.26 -15.81
CA SER A 95 -8.19 0.57 -14.63
C SER A 95 -7.00 0.46 -13.68
N ASP A 96 -6.60 1.57 -13.08
CA ASP A 96 -5.50 1.57 -12.11
C ASP A 96 -5.92 1.03 -10.73
N MET A 97 -7.18 1.28 -10.35
CA MET A 97 -7.75 0.93 -9.04
C MET A 97 -9.28 0.89 -9.09
N HIS A 98 -9.89 0.28 -8.08
CA HIS A 98 -11.29 0.49 -7.73
C HIS A 98 -11.37 1.52 -6.60
N PHE A 99 -12.29 2.46 -6.69
CA PHE A 99 -12.53 3.49 -5.69
C PHE A 99 -13.94 3.33 -5.15
N GLU A 100 -14.08 3.16 -3.84
CA GLU A 100 -15.33 2.87 -3.17
C GLU A 100 -15.66 3.96 -2.15
N VAL A 101 -16.95 4.28 -2.06
CA VAL A 101 -17.50 5.20 -1.07
C VAL A 101 -18.48 4.42 -0.23
N ASP A 102 -18.03 4.00 0.95
CA ASP A 102 -18.87 3.31 1.92
C ASP A 102 -19.78 4.33 2.60
N VAL A 103 -21.09 4.16 2.45
CA VAL A 103 -22.08 5.01 3.12
C VAL A 103 -22.89 4.16 4.07
N VAL A 104 -22.73 4.43 5.36
CA VAL A 104 -23.49 3.77 6.43
C VAL A 104 -24.28 4.79 7.22
N THR A 105 -25.45 4.38 7.72
CA THR A 105 -26.24 5.17 8.64
C THR A 105 -25.65 5.17 10.04
N ASN A 106 -25.93 6.23 10.81
CA ASN A 106 -25.63 6.29 12.24
C ASN A 106 -26.91 6.45 13.07
N GLU A 107 -26.76 6.65 14.39
CA GLU A 107 -27.89 6.76 15.33
C GLU A 107 -28.98 7.75 14.92
N LYS A 108 -28.62 8.86 14.26
CA LYS A 108 -29.59 9.87 13.83
C LYS A 108 -30.47 9.44 12.66
N ALA A 109 -30.07 8.40 11.92
CA ALA A 109 -30.84 7.89 10.78
C ALA A 109 -32.18 7.28 11.20
N THR A 110 -32.35 6.97 12.49
CA THR A 110 -33.61 6.53 13.08
C THR A 110 -34.74 7.56 12.89
N GLU A 111 -34.41 8.85 12.80
CA GLU A 111 -35.37 9.92 12.48
C GLU A 111 -35.97 9.78 11.08
N TRP A 112 -35.28 9.09 10.18
CA TRP A 112 -35.67 8.88 8.79
C TRP A 112 -36.20 7.45 8.55
N GLY A 113 -36.26 6.62 9.61
CA GLY A 113 -36.73 5.25 9.53
C GLY A 113 -35.69 4.22 9.10
N TYR A 114 -34.40 4.57 9.16
CA TYR A 114 -33.30 3.62 8.95
C TYR A 114 -32.69 3.17 10.28
N GLU A 115 -32.27 1.92 10.34
CA GLU A 115 -31.51 1.42 11.49
C GLU A 115 -30.07 1.97 11.45
N PRO A 116 -29.39 2.16 12.60
CA PRO A 116 -27.97 2.49 12.63
C PRO A 116 -27.09 1.38 12.04
N ASP A 117 -25.90 1.72 11.55
CA ASP A 117 -24.92 0.82 10.92
C ASP A 117 -25.47 0.05 9.71
N GLN A 118 -26.52 0.59 9.08
CA GLN A 118 -27.14 0.05 7.88
C GLN A 118 -26.48 0.66 6.64
N PHE A 119 -26.20 -0.16 5.64
CA PHE A 119 -25.85 0.32 4.30
C PHE A 119 -26.95 1.22 3.74
N MET A 120 -26.58 2.39 3.21
CA MET A 120 -27.49 3.33 2.55
C MET A 120 -27.51 3.08 1.04
N PRO A 121 -28.62 2.54 0.48
CA PRO A 121 -28.71 2.19 -0.94
C PRO A 121 -28.98 3.38 -1.88
#